data_AF-A0A3C0GG85-F1
#
_entry.id   AF-A0A3C0GG85-F1
#
_cell.length_a   1.000
_cell.length_b   1.000
_cell.length_c   1.000
_cell.angle_alpha   90.00
_cell.angle_beta   90.00
_cell.angle_gamma   90.00
#
_symmetry.space_group_name_H-M   'P 1'
#
loop_
_entity.id
_entity.type
_entity.pdbx_description
1 polymer ?
#
loop_
_entity_poly.entity_id
_entity_poly.type
_entity_poly.pdbx_seq_one_letter_code
_entity_poly.pdbx_strand_id
1 'polypeptide(L)'
;MSKISVEYFLHMKNIIFAIPGREFSGNFLNCWTDTLLKCIKNGINPLLSNKYSSMVSYARCLCLGADVRRGIHQAPFDGKIDYEYIMWIDSDIVFSFEQIQRLMSYDQDIVSGIYKTENGQNFACVKDWDQEYYKKNGSFYFLQQQDVANHKGLMEVDYNGMGFMLIKKGVFEKVEYPWFCQLKKQIGDLEDYCSEDVAFCHLAKKAGFKIFIDPQVVVGHEKMRILT
;
A
#
# COMPACT_ATOMS: atom_id res chain seq x y z
N MET A 1 -6.55 -36.20 -39.91
CA MET A 1 -5.34 -35.52 -39.38
C MET A 1 -5.81 -34.19 -38.80
N SER A 2 -6.28 -34.22 -37.56
CA SER A 2 -5.55 -33.92 -36.31
C SER A 2 -5.61 -32.43 -35.96
N LYS A 3 -6.44 -32.16 -34.94
CA LYS A 3 -6.57 -30.93 -34.17
C LYS A 3 -5.21 -30.35 -33.79
N ILE A 4 -5.02 -29.04 -33.97
CA ILE A 4 -4.23 -28.21 -33.05
C ILE A 4 -4.95 -26.87 -32.94
N SER A 5 -5.92 -26.79 -32.02
CA SER A 5 -6.32 -25.54 -31.41
C SER A 5 -5.22 -25.16 -30.42
N VAL A 6 -4.36 -24.21 -30.80
CA VAL A 6 -3.39 -23.62 -29.88
C VAL A 6 -4.20 -22.73 -28.93
N GLU A 7 -4.59 -23.28 -27.78
CA GLU A 7 -4.99 -22.48 -26.63
C GLU A 7 -3.75 -21.72 -26.16
N TYR A 8 -3.63 -20.45 -26.57
CA TYR A 8 -2.83 -19.50 -25.83
C TYR A 8 -3.53 -19.34 -24.48
N PHE A 9 -3.07 -20.07 -23.46
CA PHE A 9 -3.37 -19.71 -22.08
C PHE A 9 -2.77 -18.32 -21.86
N LEU A 10 -3.59 -17.28 -21.99
CA LEU A 10 -3.25 -15.94 -21.52
C LEU A 10 -2.95 -16.10 -20.03
N HIS A 11 -1.66 -15.98 -19.68
CA HIS A 11 -1.24 -16.00 -18.29
C HIS A 11 -1.87 -14.79 -17.59
N MET A 12 -2.93 -15.05 -16.83
CA MET A 12 -3.63 -14.01 -16.09
C MET A 12 -2.74 -13.51 -14.97
N LYS A 13 -2.65 -12.18 -14.80
CA LYS A 13 -1.86 -11.62 -13.72
C LYS A 13 -2.56 -11.81 -12.38
N ASN A 14 -1.92 -12.47 -11.42
CA ASN A 14 -2.44 -12.65 -10.07
C ASN A 14 -2.13 -11.40 -9.22
N ILE A 15 -3.18 -10.75 -8.72
CA ILE A 15 -3.04 -9.61 -7.81
C ILE A 15 -3.75 -9.93 -6.50
N ILE A 16 -3.01 -9.84 -5.40
CA ILE A 16 -3.58 -9.97 -4.06
C ILE A 16 -4.05 -8.60 -3.60
N PHE A 17 -5.33 -8.46 -3.31
CA PHE A 17 -5.90 -7.26 -2.68
C PHE A 17 -5.86 -7.45 -1.17
N ALA A 18 -4.89 -6.81 -0.52
CA ALA A 18 -4.71 -6.82 0.92
C ALA A 18 -5.53 -5.68 1.54
N ILE A 19 -6.66 -6.05 2.14
CA ILE A 19 -7.66 -5.10 2.64
C ILE A 19 -7.82 -5.32 4.14
N PRO A 20 -7.08 -4.62 5.01
CA PRO A 20 -7.27 -4.71 6.46
C PRO A 20 -8.57 -4.00 6.87
N GLY A 21 -9.35 -4.63 7.75
CA GLY A 21 -10.61 -4.08 8.24
C GLY A 21 -11.73 -5.11 8.27
N ARG A 22 -12.85 -4.74 8.89
CA ARG A 22 -14.08 -5.57 8.97
C ARG A 22 -15.36 -4.79 8.62
N GLU A 23 -15.24 -3.49 8.45
CA GLU A 23 -16.34 -2.55 8.20
C GLU A 23 -15.95 -1.73 6.97
N PHE A 24 -16.87 -1.65 6.00
CA PHE A 24 -16.64 -1.01 4.71
C PHE A 24 -17.87 -0.18 4.35
N SER A 25 -17.66 0.99 3.77
CA SER A 25 -18.75 1.86 3.34
C SER A 25 -19.40 1.37 2.04
N GLY A 26 -20.56 1.94 1.71
CA GLY A 26 -21.17 1.74 0.39
C GLY A 26 -20.28 2.24 -0.75
N ASN A 27 -19.49 3.30 -0.52
CA ASN A 27 -18.51 3.80 -1.49
C ASN A 27 -17.41 2.75 -1.75
N PHE A 28 -16.83 2.19 -0.69
CA PHE A 28 -15.84 1.13 -0.80
C PHE A 28 -16.40 -0.08 -1.56
N LEU A 29 -17.61 -0.53 -1.21
CA LEU A 29 -18.27 -1.66 -1.89
C LEU A 29 -18.43 -1.40 -3.39
N ASN A 30 -18.81 -0.18 -3.79
CA ASN A 30 -18.91 0.21 -5.20
C ASN A 30 -17.55 0.16 -5.91
N CYS A 31 -16.52 0.77 -5.31
CA CYS A 31 -15.15 0.76 -5.84
C CYS A 31 -14.61 -0.68 -6.00
N TRP A 32 -14.80 -1.51 -4.97
CA TRP A 32 -14.38 -2.91 -4.96
C TRP A 32 -15.09 -3.73 -6.04
N THR A 33 -16.41 -3.59 -6.15
CA THR A 33 -17.21 -4.36 -7.12
C THR A 33 -16.84 -4.01 -8.56
N ASP A 34 -16.69 -2.71 -8.87
CA ASP A 34 -16.24 -2.26 -10.19
C ASP A 34 -14.82 -2.77 -10.50
N THR A 35 -13.91 -2.67 -9.52
CA THR A 35 -12.52 -3.15 -9.65
C THR A 35 -12.45 -4.65 -9.89
N LEU A 36 -13.22 -5.46 -9.14
CA LEU A 36 -13.30 -6.91 -9.31
C LEU A 36 -13.73 -7.28 -10.73
N LEU A 37 -14.80 -6.66 -11.23
CA LEU A 37 -15.31 -6.89 -12.59
C LEU A 37 -14.31 -6.45 -13.67
N LYS A 38 -13.66 -5.30 -13.49
CA LYS A 38 -12.65 -4.80 -14.43
C LYS A 38 -11.36 -5.61 -14.40
N CYS A 39 -10.93 -6.14 -13.26
CA CYS A 39 -9.81 -7.07 -13.19
C CYS A 39 -10.05 -8.29 -14.09
N ILE A 40 -11.19 -8.97 -13.90
CA ILE A 40 -11.55 -10.16 -14.67
C ILE A 40 -11.62 -9.85 -16.17
N LYS A 41 -12.24 -8.73 -16.55
CA LYS A 41 -12.33 -8.28 -17.96
C LYS A 41 -10.97 -7.99 -18.60
N ASN A 42 -9.97 -7.62 -17.80
CA ASN A 42 -8.61 -7.28 -18.27
C ASN A 42 -7.60 -8.42 -18.04
N GLY A 43 -8.07 -9.67 -17.83
CA GLY A 43 -7.18 -10.82 -17.65
C GLY A 43 -6.34 -10.76 -16.37
N ILE A 44 -6.83 -10.08 -15.34
CA ILE A 44 -6.26 -10.07 -13.99
C ILE A 44 -7.09 -11.04 -13.15
N ASN A 45 -6.42 -11.89 -12.38
CA ASN A 45 -7.03 -12.74 -11.37
C ASN A 45 -6.92 -12.06 -9.99
N PRO A 46 -7.98 -11.43 -9.49
CA PRO A 46 -7.97 -10.76 -8.19
C PRO A 46 -8.18 -11.77 -7.06
N LEU A 47 -7.24 -11.81 -6.11
CA LEU A 47 -7.30 -12.62 -4.90
C LEU A 47 -7.54 -11.71 -3.69
N LEU A 48 -8.61 -11.91 -2.94
CA LEU A 48 -8.89 -11.12 -1.74
C LEU A 48 -8.16 -11.68 -0.51
N SER A 49 -7.36 -10.84 0.15
CA SER A 49 -6.87 -11.11 1.51
C SER A 49 -7.40 -10.04 2.47
N ASN A 50 -8.55 -10.34 3.08
CA ASN A 50 -9.16 -9.50 4.11
C ASN A 50 -8.91 -10.11 5.50
N LYS A 51 -8.44 -9.27 6.42
CA LYS A 51 -8.15 -9.61 7.83
C LYS A 51 -8.46 -8.43 8.72
N TYR A 52 -8.71 -8.74 9.99
CA TYR A 52 -9.01 -7.73 10.99
C TYR A 52 -8.25 -8.03 12.30
N SER A 53 -7.80 -6.97 12.94
CA SER A 53 -7.35 -6.93 14.33
C SER A 53 -7.58 -5.52 14.87
N SER A 54 -7.74 -5.38 16.19
CA SER A 54 -7.71 -4.06 16.84
C SER A 54 -6.34 -3.39 16.74
N MET A 55 -5.28 -4.16 16.43
CA MET A 55 -3.94 -3.64 16.15
C MET A 55 -3.69 -3.65 14.64
N VAL A 56 -3.63 -2.47 14.01
CA VAL A 56 -3.49 -2.32 12.55
C VAL A 56 -2.24 -3.03 12.02
N SER A 57 -1.10 -2.92 12.70
CA SER A 57 0.13 -3.63 12.34
C SER A 57 -0.05 -5.15 12.27
N TYR A 58 -0.83 -5.72 13.19
CA TYR A 58 -1.15 -7.14 13.17
C TYR A 58 -2.12 -7.49 12.06
N ALA A 59 -3.16 -6.67 11.83
CA ALA A 59 -4.10 -6.87 10.73
C ALA A 59 -3.37 -6.91 9.38
N ARG A 60 -2.43 -5.99 9.13
CA ARG A 60 -1.61 -5.98 7.92
C ARG A 60 -0.71 -7.21 7.83
N CYS A 61 -0.02 -7.62 8.90
CA CYS A 61 0.75 -8.88 8.89
C CYS A 61 -0.14 -10.10 8.57
N LEU A 62 -1.34 -10.17 9.14
CA LEU A 62 -2.29 -11.24 8.84
C LEU A 62 -2.76 -11.21 7.38
N CYS A 63 -2.90 -10.04 6.75
CA CYS A 63 -3.22 -9.94 5.32
C CYS A 63 -2.15 -10.59 4.44
N LEU A 64 -0.90 -10.70 4.90
CA LEU A 64 0.17 -11.45 4.26
C LEU A 64 0.23 -12.92 4.71
N GLY A 65 -0.76 -13.38 5.47
CA GLY A 65 -0.85 -14.72 5.99
C GLY A 65 0.15 -15.04 7.10
N ALA A 66 0.67 -14.03 7.83
CA ALA A 66 1.71 -14.20 8.85
C ALA A 66 1.36 -15.26 9.91
N ASP A 67 2.39 -15.99 10.35
CA ASP A 67 2.32 -16.96 11.44
C ASP A 67 3.64 -16.89 12.22
N VAL A 68 3.56 -16.53 13.50
CA VAL A 68 4.73 -16.34 14.36
C VAL A 68 5.61 -17.60 14.45
N ARG A 69 5.02 -18.79 14.28
CA ARG A 69 5.73 -20.07 14.35
C ARG A 69 6.74 -20.28 13.20
N ARG A 70 6.63 -19.50 12.12
CA ARG A 70 7.56 -19.54 10.97
C ARG A 70 8.79 -18.67 11.14
N GLY A 71 8.88 -17.90 12.23
CA GLY A 71 10.04 -17.05 12.51
C GLY A 71 10.14 -15.82 11.59
N ILE A 72 11.30 -15.14 11.66
CA ILE A 72 11.54 -13.84 11.00
C ILE A 72 11.79 -13.93 9.49
N HIS A 73 12.17 -15.11 8.97
CA HIS A 73 12.47 -15.33 7.55
C HIS A 73 11.28 -15.91 6.77
N GLN A 74 10.05 -15.68 7.24
CA GLN A 74 8.86 -16.16 6.55
C GLN A 74 8.56 -15.29 5.33
N ALA A 75 8.05 -15.93 4.26
CA ALA A 75 7.52 -15.24 3.09
C ALA A 75 6.01 -15.01 3.23
N PRO A 76 5.42 -14.03 2.49
CA PRO A 76 3.98 -13.90 2.38
C PRO A 76 3.33 -15.24 2.02
N PHE A 77 2.28 -15.59 2.74
CA PHE A 77 1.52 -16.82 2.55
C PHE A 77 2.36 -18.10 2.56
N ASP A 78 3.52 -18.09 3.24
CA ASP A 78 4.47 -19.21 3.25
C ASP A 78 5.01 -19.58 1.86
N GLY A 79 4.97 -18.64 0.90
CA GLY A 79 5.33 -18.89 -0.50
C GLY A 79 4.35 -19.78 -1.27
N LYS A 80 3.15 -20.04 -0.73
CA LYS A 80 2.16 -20.97 -1.32
C LYS A 80 1.23 -20.34 -2.34
N ILE A 81 1.14 -19.01 -2.36
CA ILE A 81 0.31 -18.26 -3.30
C ILE A 81 1.23 -17.64 -4.35
N ASP A 82 0.96 -17.90 -5.62
CA ASP A 82 1.62 -17.20 -6.71
C ASP A 82 0.90 -15.89 -7.01
N TYR A 83 1.66 -14.81 -7.15
CA TYR A 83 1.15 -13.45 -7.34
C TYR A 83 2.23 -12.55 -7.93
N GLU A 84 1.83 -11.44 -8.55
CA GLU A 84 2.77 -10.48 -9.14
C GLU A 84 2.80 -9.20 -8.33
N TYR A 85 1.64 -8.84 -7.76
CA TYR A 85 1.48 -7.66 -6.93
C TYR A 85 0.59 -7.94 -5.73
N ILE A 86 0.86 -7.20 -4.65
CA ILE A 86 -0.06 -6.99 -3.53
C ILE A 86 -0.52 -5.54 -3.59
N MET A 87 -1.81 -5.33 -3.81
CA MET A 87 -2.46 -4.02 -3.77
C MET A 87 -3.06 -3.81 -2.37
N TRP A 88 -2.52 -2.86 -1.63
CA TRP A 88 -3.03 -2.45 -0.32
C TRP A 88 -4.09 -1.38 -0.47
N ILE A 89 -5.25 -1.61 0.16
CA ILE A 89 -6.35 -0.65 0.16
C ILE A 89 -6.96 -0.62 1.56
N ASP A 90 -6.88 0.53 2.24
CA ASP A 90 -7.53 0.73 3.53
C ASP A 90 -9.05 0.86 3.35
N SER A 91 -9.83 0.46 4.37
CA SER A 91 -11.28 0.32 4.29
C SER A 91 -12.06 1.63 4.05
N ASP A 92 -11.41 2.78 4.24
CA ASP A 92 -11.95 4.12 4.07
C ASP A 92 -11.40 4.85 2.84
N ILE A 93 -10.78 4.13 1.91
CA ILE A 93 -10.29 4.68 0.64
C ILE A 93 -11.32 4.54 -0.46
N VAL A 94 -11.53 5.62 -1.21
CA VAL A 94 -12.38 5.68 -2.39
C VAL A 94 -11.50 5.76 -3.63
N PHE A 95 -11.57 4.74 -4.49
CA PHE A 95 -10.62 4.52 -5.58
C PHE A 95 -11.31 4.03 -6.86
N SER A 96 -10.54 3.92 -7.95
CA SER A 96 -10.98 3.28 -9.19
C SER A 96 -9.96 2.27 -9.72
N PHE A 97 -10.43 1.33 -10.56
CA PHE A 97 -9.56 0.38 -11.24
C PHE A 97 -8.50 1.07 -12.11
N GLU A 98 -8.84 2.18 -12.78
CA GLU A 98 -7.93 2.91 -13.66
C GLU A 98 -6.74 3.47 -12.89
N GLN A 99 -6.94 3.88 -11.64
CA GLN A 99 -5.86 4.30 -10.74
C GLN A 99 -4.92 3.13 -10.44
N ILE A 100 -5.46 1.95 -10.12
CA ILE A 100 -4.66 0.73 -9.89
C ILE A 100 -3.91 0.32 -11.17
N GLN A 101 -4.59 0.31 -12.32
CA GLN A 101 -3.99 0.00 -13.62
C GLN A 101 -2.85 0.97 -13.95
N ARG A 102 -3.03 2.26 -13.63
CA ARG A 102 -1.99 3.27 -13.79
C ARG A 102 -0.78 2.99 -12.91
N LEU A 103 -0.97 2.66 -11.63
CA LEU A 103 0.13 2.24 -10.75
C LEU A 103 0.87 1.01 -11.30
N MET A 104 0.14 -0.01 -11.77
CA MET A 104 0.72 -1.20 -12.38
C MET A 104 1.55 -0.91 -13.64
N SER A 105 1.18 0.14 -14.40
CA SER A 105 1.86 0.50 -15.65
C SER A 105 3.29 1.01 -15.46
N TYR A 106 3.65 1.41 -14.23
CA TYR A 106 4.98 1.92 -13.91
C TYR A 106 6.02 0.82 -13.65
N ASP A 107 5.58 -0.43 -13.42
CA ASP A 107 6.43 -1.59 -13.14
C ASP A 107 7.50 -1.36 -12.05
N GLN A 108 7.14 -0.59 -11.01
CA GLN A 108 8.02 -0.34 -9.86
C GLN A 108 7.82 -1.39 -8.76
N ASP A 109 8.87 -1.61 -7.95
CA ASP A 109 8.79 -2.50 -6.78
C ASP A 109 7.76 -2.00 -5.76
N ILE A 110 7.72 -0.69 -5.51
CA ILE A 110 6.77 -0.03 -4.62
C ILE A 110 6.30 1.27 -5.27
N VAL A 111 5.00 1.37 -5.53
CA VAL A 111 4.38 2.59 -6.06
C VAL A 111 3.00 2.82 -5.45
N SER A 112 2.70 4.06 -5.12
CA SER A 112 1.46 4.41 -4.40
C SER A 112 0.71 5.57 -5.04
N GLY A 113 -0.61 5.58 -4.86
CA GLY A 113 -1.38 6.83 -4.91
C GLY A 113 -1.24 7.60 -3.61
N ILE A 114 -1.66 8.86 -3.62
CA ILE A 114 -1.71 9.72 -2.43
C ILE A 114 -3.15 10.00 -2.02
N TYR A 115 -3.33 10.24 -0.72
CA TYR A 115 -4.61 10.62 -0.14
C TYR A 115 -4.38 11.58 1.01
N LYS A 116 -5.36 12.45 1.23
CA LYS A 116 -5.30 13.45 2.29
C LYS A 116 -5.41 12.79 3.65
N THR A 117 -4.69 13.28 4.64
CA THR A 117 -4.92 12.96 6.06
C THR A 117 -6.25 13.54 6.54
N GLU A 118 -6.69 13.19 7.73
CA GLU A 118 -7.97 13.63 8.31
C GLU A 118 -8.12 15.16 8.39
N ASN A 119 -7.01 15.91 8.44
CA ASN A 119 -7.05 17.37 8.43
C ASN A 119 -7.47 17.98 7.08
N GLY A 120 -7.56 17.18 6.01
CA GLY A 120 -7.99 17.60 4.67
C GLY A 120 -7.02 18.51 3.91
N GLN A 121 -5.83 18.76 4.45
CA GLN A 121 -4.80 19.64 3.89
C GLN A 121 -3.56 18.87 3.45
N ASN A 122 -3.01 18.06 4.35
CA ASN A 122 -1.79 17.29 4.13
C ASN A 122 -2.12 15.96 3.44
N PHE A 123 -1.28 15.51 2.52
CA PHE A 123 -1.23 14.12 2.07
C PHE A 123 -0.50 13.26 3.09
N ALA A 124 -0.86 11.99 3.21
CA ALA A 124 -0.15 11.02 4.04
C ALA A 124 1.19 10.59 3.39
N CYS A 125 2.01 11.56 2.99
CA CYS A 125 3.22 11.38 2.20
C CYS A 125 4.30 12.37 2.66
N VAL A 126 5.51 11.86 2.88
CA VAL A 126 6.70 12.63 3.25
C VAL A 126 7.77 12.35 2.21
N LYS A 127 8.16 13.40 1.48
CA LYS A 127 9.20 13.28 0.45
C LYS A 127 10.57 13.04 1.06
N ASP A 128 10.97 13.90 2.01
CA ASP A 128 12.31 13.91 2.58
C ASP A 128 12.24 13.69 4.10
N TRP A 129 13.03 12.75 4.62
CA TRP A 129 13.19 12.48 6.06
C TRP A 129 14.04 13.55 6.75
N ASP A 130 13.59 14.80 6.69
CA ASP A 130 14.26 15.96 7.25
C ASP A 130 14.17 15.99 8.79
N GLN A 131 15.26 15.60 9.44
CA GLN A 131 15.37 15.57 10.90
C GLN A 131 15.40 16.96 11.54
N GLU A 132 15.89 17.98 10.84
CA GLU A 132 15.93 19.35 11.36
C GLU A 132 14.53 19.97 11.33
N TYR A 133 13.78 19.73 10.25
CA TYR A 133 12.35 20.05 10.21
C TYR A 133 11.60 19.32 11.32
N TYR A 134 11.85 18.02 11.52
CA TYR A 134 11.20 17.25 12.58
C TYR A 134 11.49 17.82 13.97
N LYS A 135 12.76 18.12 14.29
CA LYS A 135 13.14 18.71 15.59
C LYS A 135 12.43 20.03 15.87
N LYS A 136 12.20 20.83 14.83
CA LYS A 136 11.54 22.13 14.94
C LYS A 136 10.02 22.03 15.05
N ASN A 137 9.38 21.06 14.38
CA ASN A 137 7.93 21.01 14.19
C ASN A 137 7.23 19.81 14.87
N GLY A 138 7.98 18.86 15.43
CA GLY A 138 7.45 17.64 16.06
C GLY A 138 6.86 16.62 15.08
N SER A 139 7.02 16.84 13.78
CA SER A 139 6.58 15.96 12.70
C SER A 139 7.40 16.21 11.45
N PHE A 140 7.42 15.24 10.52
CA PHE A 140 7.99 15.47 9.19
C PHE A 140 7.08 16.36 8.35
N TYR A 141 7.65 16.95 7.30
CA TYR A 141 6.88 17.73 6.34
C TYR A 141 6.02 16.78 5.48
N PHE A 142 4.72 16.78 5.74
CA PHE A 142 3.76 16.10 4.89
C PHE A 142 3.44 16.96 3.67
N LEU A 143 3.51 16.37 2.48
CA LEU A 143 3.24 17.06 1.22
C LEU A 143 1.82 17.64 1.20
N GLN A 144 1.68 18.79 0.57
CA GLN A 144 0.42 19.48 0.34
C GLN A 144 0.14 19.62 -1.16
N GLN A 145 -1.05 20.13 -1.50
CA GLN A 145 -1.48 20.27 -2.90
C GLN A 145 -0.46 21.04 -3.75
N GLN A 146 0.15 22.11 -3.22
CA GLN A 146 1.11 22.90 -3.97
C GLN A 146 2.39 22.13 -4.33
N ASP A 147 2.80 21.15 -3.53
CA ASP A 147 4.03 20.40 -3.74
C ASP A 147 3.90 19.39 -4.89
N VAL A 148 2.67 18.98 -5.18
CA VAL A 148 2.35 17.95 -6.18
C VAL A 148 1.68 18.50 -7.43
N ALA A 149 1.09 19.70 -7.38
CA ALA A 149 0.23 20.25 -8.44
C ALA A 149 0.87 20.24 -9.84
N ASN A 150 2.17 20.47 -9.93
CA ASN A 150 2.90 20.55 -11.20
C ASN A 150 3.79 19.32 -11.47
N HIS A 151 3.79 18.32 -10.58
CA HIS A 151 4.63 17.15 -10.74
C HIS A 151 4.01 16.16 -11.74
N LYS A 152 4.80 15.74 -12.73
CA LYS A 152 4.38 14.75 -13.74
C LYS A 152 5.18 13.48 -13.57
N GLY A 153 4.48 12.34 -13.58
CA GLY A 153 5.11 11.04 -13.37
C GLY A 153 5.53 10.83 -11.92
N LEU A 154 6.34 9.80 -11.72
CA LEU A 154 6.69 9.30 -10.40
C LEU A 154 7.57 10.27 -9.61
N MET A 155 7.27 10.41 -8.32
CA MET A 155 8.10 11.11 -7.34
C MET A 155 8.63 10.09 -6.32
N GLU A 156 9.95 10.02 -6.16
CA GLU A 156 10.57 9.24 -5.07
C GLU A 156 10.31 9.93 -3.73
N VAL A 157 9.92 9.16 -2.72
CA VAL A 157 9.57 9.65 -1.38
C VAL A 157 10.14 8.75 -0.30
N ASP A 158 10.34 9.32 0.89
CA ASP A 158 10.85 8.58 2.04
C ASP A 158 9.76 7.79 2.78
N TYR A 159 8.51 8.25 2.67
CA TYR A 159 7.35 7.59 3.27
C TYR A 159 6.06 7.95 2.54
N ASN A 160 5.18 6.96 2.39
CA ASN A 160 3.78 7.15 2.05
C ASN A 160 2.93 6.19 2.88
N GLY A 161 1.73 6.62 3.28
CA GLY A 161 0.77 5.77 3.97
C GLY A 161 0.39 4.54 3.15
N MET A 162 0.03 3.46 3.84
CA MET A 162 -0.24 2.15 3.22
C MET A 162 -1.66 2.02 2.62
N GLY A 163 -2.48 3.07 2.70
CA GLY A 163 -3.89 2.99 2.33
C GLY A 163 -4.18 2.82 0.84
N PHE A 164 -3.22 3.09 -0.05
CA PHE A 164 -3.39 2.83 -1.49
C PHE A 164 -2.07 2.57 -2.21
N MET A 165 -1.40 1.48 -1.83
CA MET A 165 -0.03 1.16 -2.27
C MET A 165 0.04 -0.18 -3.00
N LEU A 166 0.67 -0.17 -4.18
CA LEU A 166 0.96 -1.37 -4.96
C LEU A 166 2.40 -1.80 -4.70
N ILE A 167 2.57 -3.06 -4.31
CA ILE A 167 3.87 -3.65 -3.97
C ILE A 167 4.09 -4.89 -4.83
N LYS A 168 5.20 -4.94 -5.56
CA LYS A 168 5.57 -6.06 -6.42
C LYS A 168 6.07 -7.25 -5.59
N LYS A 169 5.81 -8.47 -6.07
CA LYS A 169 6.43 -9.69 -5.52
C LYS A 169 7.94 -9.54 -5.48
N GLY A 170 8.56 -9.98 -4.39
CA GLY A 170 10.00 -9.83 -4.12
C GLY A 170 10.29 -8.82 -3.02
N VAL A 171 9.41 -7.84 -2.79
CA VAL A 171 9.60 -6.84 -1.73
C VAL A 171 9.44 -7.46 -0.35
N PHE A 172 8.28 -8.06 -0.08
CA PHE A 172 8.02 -8.69 1.23
C PHE A 172 8.84 -9.96 1.45
N GLU A 173 9.30 -10.63 0.40
CA GLU A 173 10.23 -11.75 0.49
C GLU A 173 11.64 -11.32 0.93
N LYS A 174 12.02 -10.06 0.68
CA LYS A 174 13.33 -9.51 1.07
C LYS A 174 13.28 -8.73 2.38
N VAL A 175 12.13 -8.18 2.74
CA VAL A 175 11.91 -7.52 4.04
C VAL A 175 11.59 -8.58 5.09
N GLU A 176 12.36 -8.62 6.19
CA GLU A 176 12.15 -9.60 7.26
C GLU A 176 10.85 -9.35 8.04
N TYR A 177 10.20 -10.44 8.47
CA TYR A 177 9.06 -10.38 9.38
C TYR A 177 9.51 -9.92 10.77
N PRO A 178 8.74 -9.06 11.48
CA PRO A 178 7.42 -8.53 11.11
C PRO A 178 7.47 -7.37 10.11
N TRP A 179 6.78 -7.54 8.97
CA TRP A 179 6.72 -6.54 7.90
C TRP A 179 6.06 -5.22 8.33
N PHE A 180 5.08 -5.31 9.23
CA PHE A 180 4.39 -4.18 9.83
C PHE A 180 4.52 -4.27 11.35
N CYS A 181 5.24 -3.32 11.94
CA CYS A 181 5.50 -3.25 13.37
C CYS A 181 5.60 -1.80 13.82
N GLN A 182 5.49 -1.54 15.11
CA GLN A 182 5.85 -0.23 15.65
C GLN A 182 7.36 -0.20 15.86
N LEU A 183 8.02 0.83 15.36
CA LEU A 183 9.45 1.02 15.56
C LEU A 183 9.70 2.23 16.44
N LYS A 184 10.49 2.03 17.48
CA LYS A 184 11.04 3.14 18.27
C LYS A 184 12.03 3.91 17.40
N LYS A 185 11.92 5.24 17.39
CA LYS A 185 12.77 6.13 16.62
C LYS A 185 13.34 7.23 17.49
N GLN A 186 14.64 7.41 17.37
CA GLN A 186 15.37 8.51 18.00
C GLN A 186 15.85 9.48 16.92
N ILE A 187 15.61 10.78 17.13
CA ILE A 187 16.04 11.89 16.27
C ILE A 187 16.71 12.94 17.18
N GLY A 188 18.04 12.88 17.26
CA GLY A 188 18.79 13.65 18.26
C GLY A 188 18.38 13.23 19.68
N ASP A 189 17.95 14.22 20.47
CA ASP A 189 17.46 14.01 21.84
C ASP A 189 15.95 13.71 21.91
N LEU A 190 15.26 13.69 20.77
CA LEU A 190 13.84 13.35 20.68
C LEU A 190 13.68 11.85 20.46
N GLU A 191 12.72 11.26 21.16
CA GLU A 191 12.41 9.83 21.10
C GLU A 191 10.90 9.62 21.03
N ASP A 192 10.44 8.87 20.02
CA ASP A 192 9.03 8.54 19.79
C ASP A 192 8.90 7.18 19.08
N TYR A 193 7.68 6.75 18.77
CA TYR A 193 7.38 5.60 17.93
C TYR A 193 6.89 6.04 16.56
N CYS A 194 7.26 5.28 15.54
CA CYS A 194 6.68 5.39 14.21
C CYS A 194 5.51 4.41 14.05
N SER A 195 4.50 4.83 13.28
CA SER A 195 3.41 3.96 12.83
C SER A 195 3.92 2.81 11.95
N GLU A 196 3.06 1.81 11.74
CA GLU A 196 3.44 0.57 11.08
C GLU A 196 3.76 0.73 9.58
N ASP A 197 3.13 1.70 8.94
CA ASP A 197 3.37 2.06 7.55
C ASP A 197 4.71 2.80 7.38
N VAL A 198 5.05 3.71 8.29
CA VAL A 198 6.37 4.35 8.37
C VAL A 198 7.45 3.30 8.61
N ALA A 199 7.20 2.37 9.54
CA ALA A 199 8.12 1.27 9.81
C ALA A 199 8.36 0.40 8.59
N PHE A 200 7.29 -0.01 7.88
CA PHE A 200 7.43 -0.76 6.63
C PHE A 200 8.26 0.00 5.59
N CYS A 201 7.96 1.30 5.36
CA CYS A 201 8.71 2.11 4.40
C CYS A 201 10.21 2.15 4.73
N HIS A 202 10.55 2.30 6.01
CA HIS A 202 11.94 2.23 6.46
C HIS A 202 12.59 0.87 6.25
N LEU A 203 11.89 -0.23 6.55
CA LEU A 203 12.39 -1.58 6.37
C LEU A 203 12.61 -1.89 4.88
N ALA A 204 11.66 -1.51 4.01
CA ALA A 204 11.79 -1.64 2.56
C ALA A 204 12.99 -0.87 2.02
N LYS A 205 13.18 0.38 2.46
CA LYS A 205 14.36 1.19 2.10
C LYS A 205 15.67 0.57 2.59
N LYS A 206 15.71 0.04 3.81
CA LYS A 206 16.88 -0.69 4.33
C LYS A 206 17.17 -1.95 3.52
N ALA A 207 16.15 -2.61 2.97
CA ALA A 207 16.28 -3.73 2.05
C ALA A 207 16.69 -3.30 0.62
N GLY A 208 16.88 -2.00 0.37
CA GLY A 208 17.37 -1.44 -0.89
C GLY A 208 16.28 -1.07 -1.89
N PHE A 209 15.01 -1.05 -1.49
CA PHE A 209 13.92 -0.60 -2.36
C PHE A 209 13.73 0.91 -2.30
N LYS A 210 13.21 1.46 -3.41
CA LYS A 210 12.73 2.84 -3.48
C LYS A 210 11.22 2.84 -3.40
N ILE A 211 10.66 3.93 -2.87
CA ILE A 211 9.22 4.13 -2.76
C ILE A 211 8.85 5.29 -3.67
N PHE A 212 7.93 5.04 -4.59
CA PHE A 212 7.43 6.06 -5.49
C PHE A 212 5.97 6.37 -5.20
N ILE A 213 5.59 7.62 -5.42
CA ILE A 213 4.18 7.99 -5.59
C ILE A 213 3.93 8.43 -7.03
N ASP A 214 2.71 8.27 -7.50
CA ASP A 214 2.19 9.04 -8.62
C ASP A 214 1.32 10.19 -8.08
N PRO A 215 1.80 11.44 -8.12
CA PRO A 215 1.06 12.57 -7.58
C PRO A 215 -0.24 12.90 -8.34
N GLN A 216 -0.45 12.29 -9.51
CA GLN A 216 -1.71 12.40 -10.26
C GLN A 216 -2.74 11.34 -9.84
N VAL A 217 -2.34 10.31 -9.09
CA VAL A 217 -3.24 9.32 -8.51
C VAL A 217 -3.61 9.78 -7.11
N VAL A 218 -4.61 10.66 -7.04
CA VAL A 218 -5.20 11.12 -5.78
C VAL A 218 -6.48 10.35 -5.51
N VAL A 219 -6.51 9.56 -4.44
CA VAL A 219 -7.70 8.79 -4.01
C VAL A 219 -8.45 9.51 -2.89
N GLY A 220 -9.75 9.22 -2.76
CA GLY A 220 -10.56 9.77 -1.68
C GLY A 220 -10.25 9.10 -0.34
N HIS A 221 -10.32 9.85 0.75
CA HIS A 221 -10.21 9.35 2.12
C HIS A 221 -11.48 9.71 2.88
N GLU A 222 -12.31 8.70 3.10
CA GLU A 222 -13.61 8.84 3.73
C GLU A 222 -13.46 8.93 5.26
N LYS A 223 -14.17 9.88 5.89
CA LYS A 223 -14.20 10.01 7.34
C LYS A 223 -15.64 10.16 7.82
N MET A 224 -16.00 9.37 8.83
CA MET A 224 -17.30 9.48 9.48
C MET A 224 -17.33 10.72 10.38
N ARG A 225 -18.43 11.47 10.33
CA ARG A 225 -18.69 12.61 11.22
C ARG A 225 -20.04 12.42 11.89
N ILE A 226 -20.10 12.67 13.19
CA ILE A 226 -21.36 12.69 13.94
C ILE A 226 -22.01 14.06 13.73
N LEU A 227 -23.29 14.06 13.36
CA LEU A 227 -24.11 15.27 13.32
C LEU A 227 -24.73 15.46 14.71
N THR A 228 -24.61 16.66 15.26
CA THR A 228 -25.20 17.06 16.54
C THR A 228 -26.04 18.30 16.36
#